data_AF-A0A4Q4YBK2-F1
#
_entry.id   AF-A0A4Q4YBK2-F1
#
_cell.length_a   1.000
_cell.length_b   1.000
_cell.length_c   1.000
_cell.angle_alpha   90.00
_cell.angle_beta   90.00
_cell.angle_gamma   90.00
#
_symmetry.space_group_name_H-M   'P 1'
#
loop_
_entity.id
_entity.type
_entity.pdbx_description
1 polymer ?
#
loop_
_entity_poly.entity_id
_entity_poly.type
_entity_poly.pdbx_seq_one_letter_code
_entity_poly.pdbx_strand_id
1 'polypeptide(L)'
;MRRAINSTLLAFAPVSMRQKITLLPELTEAGPLVSSFGSDPSELLREFGDKVDLDAVPEQWNRLDPSSQFAYGLEKIEARAAAAREWLMELALASGEGSHVVVMTHGQTAHFVTDDFEGVRPPKYTCDWGGNLEYRSYRFKFASRRMAETPESRTRRGMPPAYTLDEGAKKEIKDVLRRRILKRTPEVYELYEAYKTYIID
;
A
#
# COMPACT_ATOMS: atom_id res chain seq x y z
N MET A 1 7.89 -0.95 8.17
CA MET A 1 7.48 0.03 7.11
C MET A 1 8.46 1.20 6.86
N ARG A 2 9.49 1.42 7.70
CA ARG A 2 10.54 2.46 7.53
C ARG A 2 11.13 2.58 6.12
N ARG A 3 11.24 1.47 5.39
CA ARG A 3 11.73 1.47 4.00
C ARG A 3 10.95 2.41 3.08
N ALA A 4 9.62 2.53 3.23
CA ALA A 4 8.83 3.44 2.40
C ALA A 4 9.16 4.90 2.70
N ILE A 5 9.28 5.25 4.00
CA ILE A 5 9.65 6.60 4.44
C ILE A 5 11.03 6.97 3.89
N ASN A 6 12.02 6.10 4.06
CA ASN A 6 13.38 6.30 3.54
C ASN A 6 13.39 6.43 2.01
N SER A 7 12.65 5.58 1.29
CA SER A 7 12.52 5.68 -0.17
C SER A 7 11.90 7.01 -0.60
N THR A 8 10.87 7.49 0.09
CA THR A 8 10.25 8.80 -0.20
C THR A 8 11.24 9.93 0.03
N LEU A 9 11.95 9.92 1.16
CA LEU A 9 12.94 10.95 1.49
C LEU A 9 14.04 11.05 0.44
N LEU A 10 14.51 9.92 -0.08
CA LEU A 10 15.55 9.87 -1.10
C LEU A 10 15.03 10.21 -2.50
N ALA A 11 13.93 9.59 -2.93
CA ALA A 11 13.41 9.76 -4.29
C ALA A 11 12.77 11.13 -4.53
N PHE A 12 12.22 11.74 -3.47
CA PHE A 12 11.52 13.02 -3.54
C PHE A 12 12.20 14.09 -2.68
N ALA A 13 13.52 14.01 -2.47
CA ALA A 13 14.30 14.92 -1.63
C ALA A 13 13.94 16.43 -1.84
N PRO A 14 13.82 16.95 -3.08
CA PRO A 14 13.43 18.35 -3.27
C PRO A 14 12.07 18.75 -2.66
N VAL A 15 11.11 17.81 -2.66
CA VAL A 15 9.76 18.02 -2.14
C VAL A 15 9.72 17.75 -0.63
N SER A 16 10.36 16.68 -0.16
CA SER A 16 10.38 16.29 1.25
C SER A 16 11.16 17.26 2.14
N MET A 17 12.00 18.13 1.56
CA MET A 17 12.61 19.26 2.27
C MET A 17 11.65 20.43 2.52
N ARG A 18 10.49 20.47 1.84
CA ARG A 18 9.52 21.58 1.91
C ARG A 18 8.17 21.15 2.48
N GLN A 19 7.89 19.85 2.48
CA GLN A 19 6.64 19.27 2.92
C GLN A 19 6.92 18.01 3.74
N LYS A 20 6.13 17.82 4.81
CA LYS A 20 6.19 16.59 5.59
C LYS A 20 5.59 15.44 4.80
N ILE A 21 6.09 14.24 5.06
CA ILE A 21 5.52 13.01 4.52
C ILE A 21 4.36 12.61 5.44
N THR A 22 3.12 12.72 4.96
CA THR A 22 1.95 12.18 5.66
C THR A 22 2.01 10.65 5.66
N LEU A 23 1.98 10.05 6.85
CA LEU A 23 1.94 8.61 6.99
C LEU A 23 0.48 8.13 7.04
N LEU A 24 0.15 7.18 6.16
CA LEU A 24 -1.17 6.55 6.10
C LEU A 24 -1.04 5.03 6.33
N PRO A 25 -1.42 4.51 7.51
CA PRO A 25 -1.28 3.09 7.86
C PRO A 25 -1.95 2.12 6.88
N GLU A 26 -3.01 2.55 6.22
CA GLU A 26 -3.75 1.77 5.24
C GLU A 26 -2.86 1.33 4.07
N LEU A 27 -1.85 2.13 3.73
CA LEU A 27 -0.89 1.89 2.64
C LEU A 27 0.28 0.97 3.02
N THR A 28 0.24 0.38 4.21
CA THR A 28 1.31 -0.50 4.69
C THR A 28 1.29 -1.87 4.02
N GLU A 29 2.46 -2.53 3.88
CA GLU A 29 2.49 -3.77 3.09
C GLU A 29 1.64 -4.87 3.71
N ALA A 30 0.80 -5.48 2.88
CA ALA A 30 0.06 -6.69 3.20
C ALA A 30 0.95 -7.93 3.00
N GLY A 31 2.10 -8.00 3.67
CA GLY A 31 3.13 -9.01 3.41
C GLY A 31 3.52 -9.81 4.65
N PRO A 32 3.98 -11.07 4.49
CA PRO A 32 4.25 -11.97 5.62
C PRO A 32 5.65 -11.78 6.25
N LEU A 33 6.28 -10.63 6.06
CA LEU A 33 7.64 -10.36 6.53
C LEU A 33 7.59 -9.36 7.68
N VAL A 34 8.50 -9.48 8.65
CA VAL A 34 8.62 -8.51 9.76
C VAL A 34 8.80 -7.08 9.25
N SER A 35 9.45 -6.90 8.10
CA SER A 35 9.62 -5.58 7.49
C SER A 35 8.28 -4.93 7.08
N SER A 36 7.23 -5.72 6.87
CA SER A 36 5.86 -5.25 6.62
C SER A 36 5.17 -4.75 7.89
N PHE A 37 5.70 -5.09 9.07
CA PHE A 37 5.11 -4.65 10.33
C PHE A 37 5.33 -3.15 10.52
N GLY A 38 4.38 -2.54 11.20
CA GLY A 38 4.44 -1.15 11.61
C GLY A 38 5.40 -0.92 12.76
N SER A 39 5.69 0.35 13.02
CA SER A 39 6.47 0.78 14.18
C SER A 39 5.61 1.72 15.00
N ASP A 40 5.85 1.76 16.31
CA ASP A 40 5.13 2.67 17.19
C ASP A 40 5.33 4.13 16.73
N PRO A 41 4.30 5.00 16.79
CA PRO A 41 4.43 6.41 16.43
C PRO A 41 5.59 7.11 17.14
N SER A 42 5.86 6.79 18.41
CA SER A 42 6.97 7.40 19.16
C SER A 42 8.35 7.00 18.61
N GLU A 43 8.50 5.78 18.11
CA GLU A 43 9.73 5.34 17.43
C GLU A 43 9.91 6.07 16.10
N LEU A 44 8.84 6.21 15.32
CA LEU A 44 8.87 6.92 14.05
C LEU A 44 9.21 8.39 14.24
N LEU A 45 8.64 9.03 15.26
CA LEU A 45 8.95 10.42 15.60
C LEU A 45 10.41 10.58 16.05
N ARG A 46 10.93 9.64 16.85
CA ARG A 46 12.33 9.64 17.30
C ARG A 46 13.32 9.52 16.13
N GLU A 47 12.99 8.70 15.14
CA GLU A 47 13.88 8.43 14.00
C GLU A 47 13.78 9.49 12.90
N PHE A 48 12.57 9.92 12.54
CA PHE A 48 12.33 10.80 11.39
C PHE A 48 12.07 12.26 11.77
N GLY A 49 11.74 12.53 13.03
CA GLY A 49 11.49 13.86 13.54
C GLY A 49 10.39 14.60 12.79
N ASP A 50 10.69 15.83 12.41
CA ASP A 50 9.79 16.74 11.72
C ASP A 50 9.52 16.40 10.24
N LYS A 51 10.20 15.38 9.68
CA LYS A 51 10.06 14.98 8.27
C LYS A 51 8.78 14.19 7.99
N VAL A 52 8.16 13.63 9.02
CA VAL A 52 6.93 12.85 8.92
C VAL A 52 5.79 13.54 9.66
N ASP A 53 4.59 13.37 9.13
CA ASP A 53 3.34 13.74 9.77
C ASP A 53 2.60 12.45 10.18
N LEU A 54 2.29 12.37 11.47
CA LEU A 54 1.74 11.19 12.14
C LEU A 54 0.26 11.36 12.52
N ASP A 55 -0.38 12.47 12.14
CA ASP A 55 -1.75 12.79 12.58
C ASP A 55 -2.77 11.71 12.18
N ALA A 56 -2.53 11.01 11.07
CA ALA A 56 -3.35 9.91 10.59
C ALA A 56 -2.91 8.51 11.09
N VAL A 57 -1.93 8.43 11.99
CA VAL A 57 -1.39 7.17 12.53
C VAL A 57 -1.95 6.94 13.94
N PRO A 58 -2.98 6.09 14.10
CA PRO A 58 -3.55 5.84 15.40
C PRO A 58 -2.58 5.04 16.28
N GLU A 59 -2.76 5.12 17.60
CA GLU A 59 -2.09 4.21 18.51
C GLU A 59 -2.37 2.76 18.13
N GLN A 60 -1.41 1.88 18.36
CA GLN A 60 -1.54 0.44 18.13
C GLN A 60 -1.83 0.02 16.68
N TRP A 61 -1.67 0.91 15.69
CA TRP A 61 -1.83 0.59 14.27
C TRP A 61 -0.93 -0.56 13.79
N ASN A 62 0.21 -0.76 14.46
CA ASN A 62 1.18 -1.81 14.20
C ASN A 62 0.76 -3.19 14.74
N ARG A 63 -0.44 -3.33 15.30
CA ARG A 63 -0.98 -4.62 15.73
C ARG A 63 -1.47 -5.44 14.55
N LEU A 64 -1.08 -6.72 14.52
CA LEU A 64 -1.44 -7.67 13.47
C LEU A 64 -2.22 -8.87 13.98
N ASP A 65 -2.62 -8.86 15.26
CA ASP A 65 -3.50 -9.88 15.81
C ASP A 65 -4.88 -9.86 15.11
N PRO A 66 -5.66 -10.95 15.14
CA PRO A 66 -6.91 -11.08 14.37
C PRO A 66 -7.95 -9.98 14.63
N SER A 67 -7.92 -9.33 15.79
CA SER A 67 -8.86 -8.24 16.13
C SER A 67 -8.51 -6.92 15.44
N SER A 68 -7.25 -6.75 15.02
CA SER A 68 -6.77 -5.53 14.38
C SER A 68 -7.35 -5.35 12.97
N GLN A 69 -7.62 -4.10 12.60
CA GLN A 69 -7.92 -3.74 11.21
C GLN A 69 -6.72 -3.94 10.27
N PHE A 70 -5.50 -3.98 10.82
CA PHE A 70 -4.26 -4.17 10.08
C PHE A 70 -3.82 -5.63 10.00
N ALA A 71 -4.58 -6.55 10.60
CA ALA A 71 -4.30 -7.99 10.56
C ALA A 71 -4.14 -8.51 9.13
N TYR A 72 -3.29 -9.53 8.98
CA TYR A 72 -3.11 -10.19 7.70
C TYR A 72 -4.36 -11.01 7.35
N GLY A 73 -5.04 -10.61 6.27
CA GLY A 73 -6.26 -11.27 5.80
C GLY A 73 -6.87 -10.51 4.63
N LEU A 74 -7.44 -11.23 3.65
CA LEU A 74 -7.89 -10.60 2.40
C LEU A 74 -8.92 -9.49 2.67
N GLU A 75 -9.92 -9.76 3.51
CA GLU A 75 -10.97 -8.79 3.85
C GLU A 75 -10.38 -7.53 4.51
N LYS A 76 -9.39 -7.69 5.41
CA LYS A 76 -8.69 -6.58 6.05
C LYS A 76 -7.89 -5.76 5.05
N ILE A 77 -7.21 -6.44 4.12
CA ILE A 77 -6.42 -5.79 3.05
C ILE A 77 -7.34 -5.02 2.09
N GLU A 78 -8.48 -5.61 1.69
CA GLU A 78 -9.45 -4.96 0.81
C GLU A 78 -10.11 -3.76 1.49
N ALA A 79 -10.47 -3.87 2.78
CA ALA A 79 -11.02 -2.78 3.57
C ALA A 79 -10.02 -1.62 3.70
N ARG A 80 -8.76 -1.92 4.02
CA ARG A 80 -7.70 -0.91 4.08
C ARG A 80 -7.44 -0.25 2.74
N ALA A 81 -7.44 -1.02 1.66
CA ALA A 81 -7.27 -0.47 0.31
C ALA A 81 -8.43 0.44 -0.09
N ALA A 82 -9.66 0.13 0.34
CA ALA A 82 -10.81 1.01 0.18
C ALA A 82 -10.62 2.31 0.96
N ALA A 83 -10.33 2.23 2.27
CA ALA A 83 -10.08 3.41 3.11
C ALA A 83 -8.95 4.29 2.55
N ALA A 84 -7.85 3.70 2.08
CA ALA A 84 -6.77 4.44 1.44
C ALA A 84 -7.24 5.19 0.18
N ARG A 85 -8.03 4.55 -0.69
CA ARG A 85 -8.57 5.24 -1.89
C ARG A 85 -9.45 6.41 -1.52
N GLU A 86 -10.29 6.26 -0.51
CA GLU A 86 -11.22 7.30 -0.06
C GLU A 86 -10.45 8.51 0.48
N TRP A 87 -9.50 8.26 1.38
CA TRP A 87 -8.62 9.29 1.92
C TRP A 87 -7.85 10.02 0.82
N LEU A 88 -7.28 9.30 -0.15
CA LEU A 88 -6.55 9.89 -1.27
C LEU A 88 -7.46 10.73 -2.19
N MET A 89 -8.73 10.34 -2.38
CA MET A 89 -9.69 11.13 -3.15
C MET A 89 -10.08 12.40 -2.42
N GLU A 90 -10.31 12.33 -1.11
CA GLU A 90 -10.60 13.50 -0.28
C GLU A 90 -9.42 14.48 -0.29
N LEU A 91 -8.19 13.97 -0.14
CA LEU A 91 -6.99 14.78 -0.25
C LEU A 91 -6.89 15.45 -1.64
N ALA A 92 -7.17 14.71 -2.72
CA ALA A 92 -7.13 15.25 -4.07
C ALA A 92 -8.18 16.35 -4.29
N LEU A 93 -9.39 16.18 -3.75
CA LEU A 93 -10.45 17.20 -3.81
C LEU A 93 -10.07 18.45 -3.01
N ALA A 94 -9.52 18.27 -1.82
CA ALA A 94 -9.06 19.39 -0.97
C ALA A 94 -7.87 20.14 -1.57
N SER A 95 -6.99 19.44 -2.28
CA SER A 95 -5.80 20.01 -2.92
C SER A 95 -6.09 20.83 -4.19
N GLY A 96 -7.31 20.74 -4.74
CA GLY A 96 -7.71 21.47 -5.94
C GLY A 96 -7.26 20.83 -7.27
N GLU A 97 -7.83 21.34 -8.37
CA GLU A 97 -7.56 20.84 -9.71
C GLU A 97 -6.10 21.09 -10.14
N GLY A 98 -5.50 20.11 -10.82
CA GLY A 98 -4.10 20.16 -11.26
C GLY A 98 -3.08 19.72 -10.19
N SER A 99 -3.53 19.44 -8.97
CA SER A 99 -2.67 18.89 -7.92
C SER A 99 -2.33 17.41 -8.16
N HIS A 100 -1.11 17.03 -7.78
CA HIS A 100 -0.62 15.66 -7.89
C HIS A 100 -0.36 15.07 -6.50
N VAL A 101 -0.92 13.89 -6.24
CA VAL A 101 -0.62 13.11 -5.04
C VAL A 101 0.36 12.02 -5.40
N VAL A 102 1.49 11.98 -4.69
CA VAL A 102 2.50 10.93 -4.82
C VAL A 102 2.35 9.95 -3.66
N VAL A 103 2.24 8.67 -3.98
CA VAL A 103 2.09 7.61 -2.99
C VAL A 103 3.29 6.66 -3.08
N MET A 104 4.03 6.53 -1.99
CA MET A 104 5.06 5.50 -1.82
C MET A 104 4.48 4.34 -1.01
N THR A 105 4.32 3.18 -1.65
CA THR A 105 3.74 1.98 -1.03
C THR A 105 4.50 0.72 -1.48
N HIS A 106 3.86 -0.45 -1.41
CA HIS A 106 4.46 -1.74 -1.66
C HIS A 106 3.66 -2.57 -2.65
N GLY A 107 4.31 -3.56 -3.26
CA GLY A 107 3.79 -4.26 -4.43
C GLY A 107 2.42 -4.87 -4.21
N GLN A 108 2.21 -5.62 -3.11
CA GLN A 108 0.92 -6.27 -2.89
C GLN A 108 -0.15 -5.23 -2.60
N THR A 109 0.14 -4.28 -1.71
CA THR A 109 -0.81 -3.22 -1.34
C THR A 109 -1.20 -2.34 -2.52
N ALA A 110 -0.26 -2.03 -3.40
CA ALA A 110 -0.51 -1.23 -4.60
C ALA A 110 -1.58 -1.85 -5.49
N HIS A 111 -1.56 -3.18 -5.70
CA HIS A 111 -2.60 -3.89 -6.45
C HIS A 111 -4.00 -3.69 -5.88
N PHE A 112 -4.13 -3.79 -4.56
CA PHE A 112 -5.44 -3.64 -3.91
C PHE A 112 -5.91 -2.19 -3.92
N VAL A 113 -5.02 -1.22 -3.73
CA VAL A 113 -5.34 0.21 -3.73
C VAL A 113 -5.76 0.66 -5.13
N THR A 114 -5.01 0.29 -6.17
CA THR A 114 -5.30 0.71 -7.55
C THR A 114 -6.33 -0.18 -8.25
N ASP A 115 -6.65 -1.33 -7.67
CA ASP A 115 -7.49 -2.38 -8.27
C ASP A 115 -6.96 -2.86 -9.65
N ASP A 116 -5.65 -2.71 -9.87
CA ASP A 116 -4.92 -3.16 -11.05
C ASP A 116 -4.27 -4.52 -10.79
N PHE A 117 -4.76 -5.56 -11.47
CA PHE A 117 -4.20 -6.92 -11.42
C PHE A 117 -3.68 -7.37 -12.79
N GLU A 118 -3.52 -6.45 -13.75
CA GLU A 118 -3.12 -6.80 -15.10
C GLU A 118 -1.60 -6.93 -15.21
N GLY A 119 -1.17 -8.14 -15.59
CA GLY A 119 0.23 -8.54 -15.54
C GLY A 119 0.51 -9.52 -14.40
N VAL A 120 -0.42 -9.67 -13.45
CA VAL A 120 -0.29 -10.62 -12.34
C VAL A 120 -0.39 -12.03 -12.89
N ARG A 121 0.73 -12.75 -12.83
CA ARG A 121 0.85 -14.12 -13.36
C ARG A 121 1.44 -15.08 -12.32
N PRO A 122 1.15 -16.38 -12.43
CA PRO A 122 1.93 -17.41 -11.73
C PRO A 122 3.44 -17.28 -11.99
N PRO A 123 4.30 -17.65 -11.03
CA PRO A 123 4.00 -18.02 -9.65
C PRO A 123 3.90 -16.79 -8.72
N LYS A 124 4.17 -15.59 -9.24
CA LYS A 124 4.40 -14.39 -8.42
C LYS A 124 3.13 -13.99 -7.69
N TYR A 125 1.97 -13.93 -8.36
CA TYR A 125 0.60 -13.65 -7.87
C TYR A 125 0.38 -12.44 -6.93
N THR A 126 1.40 -11.92 -6.24
CA THR A 126 1.32 -10.91 -5.17
C THR A 126 2.21 -9.69 -5.44
N CYS A 127 3.04 -9.72 -6.47
CA CYS A 127 3.92 -8.61 -6.87
C CYS A 127 4.35 -8.79 -8.33
N ASP A 128 3.72 -8.06 -9.26
CA ASP A 128 4.12 -8.01 -10.67
C ASP A 128 4.80 -6.70 -11.07
N TRP A 129 4.99 -5.80 -10.11
CA TRP A 129 5.66 -4.53 -10.32
C TRP A 129 7.11 -4.80 -10.77
N GLY A 130 7.55 -4.12 -11.82
CA GLY A 130 8.80 -4.28 -12.56
C GLY A 130 10.08 -4.01 -11.74
N GLY A 131 9.94 -3.71 -10.45
CA GLY A 131 11.04 -3.59 -9.50
C GLY A 131 10.73 -2.59 -8.39
N ASN A 132 11.72 -2.40 -7.51
CA ASN A 132 11.68 -1.32 -6.54
C ASN A 132 11.66 0.02 -7.27
N LEU A 133 10.83 0.96 -6.79
CA LEU A 133 10.68 2.31 -7.36
C LEU A 133 10.10 2.36 -8.78
N GLU A 134 9.48 1.28 -9.29
CA GLU A 134 8.55 1.44 -10.42
C GLU A 134 7.45 2.42 -10.00
N TYR A 135 7.11 3.37 -10.89
CA TYR A 135 5.98 4.27 -10.69
C TYR A 135 4.94 4.08 -11.79
N ARG A 136 3.68 4.11 -11.38
CA ARG A 136 2.51 4.13 -12.26
C ARG A 136 1.67 5.35 -11.95
N SER A 137 1.01 5.90 -12.96
CA SER A 137 0.21 7.12 -12.85
C SER A 137 -1.26 6.76 -13.01
N TYR A 138 -2.12 7.32 -12.16
CA TYR A 138 -3.55 7.04 -12.14
C TYR A 138 -4.35 8.34 -12.12
N ARG A 139 -5.55 8.31 -12.69
CA ARG A 139 -6.57 9.35 -12.55
C ARG A 139 -7.69 8.85 -11.64
N PHE A 140 -8.14 9.69 -10.73
CA PHE A 140 -9.33 9.41 -9.94
C PHE A 140 -10.59 9.45 -10.82
N LYS A 141 -11.44 8.45 -10.63
CA LYS A 141 -12.80 8.39 -11.17
C LYS A 141 -13.75 8.57 -9.99
N PHE A 142 -13.97 9.84 -9.61
CA PHE A 142 -14.70 10.20 -8.39
C PHE A 142 -16.10 9.57 -8.31
N ALA A 143 -16.85 9.58 -9.42
CA ALA A 143 -18.19 8.99 -9.47
C ALA A 143 -18.24 7.49 -9.12
N SER A 144 -17.20 6.73 -9.47
CA SER A 144 -17.11 5.30 -9.17
C SER A 144 -16.22 4.97 -7.98
N ARG A 145 -15.60 5.97 -7.34
CA ARG A 145 -14.57 5.79 -6.29
C ARG A 145 -13.46 4.82 -6.73
N ARG A 146 -13.05 4.87 -8.00
CA ARG A 146 -11.99 4.03 -8.57
C ARG A 146 -10.80 4.87 -9.05
N MET A 147 -9.70 4.20 -9.29
CA MET A 147 -8.51 4.76 -9.94
C MET A 147 -8.36 4.08 -11.30
N ALA A 148 -8.03 4.86 -12.34
CA ALA A 148 -7.75 4.33 -13.67
C ALA A 148 -6.31 4.69 -14.05
N GLU A 149 -5.49 3.69 -14.37
CA GLU A 149 -4.11 3.92 -14.83
C GLU A 149 -4.14 4.76 -16.12
N THR A 150 -3.24 5.74 -16.24
CA THR A 150 -3.21 6.58 -17.44
C THR A 150 -2.60 5.85 -18.63
N PRO A 151 -3.02 6.16 -19.87
CA PRO A 151 -2.44 5.57 -21.08
C PRO A 151 -0.91 5.68 -21.13
N GLU A 152 -0.35 6.83 -20.71
CA GLU A 152 1.09 7.09 -20.72
C GLU A 152 1.83 6.20 -19.72
N SER A 153 1.24 5.95 -18.55
CA SER A 153 1.76 5.00 -17.56
C SER A 153 1.80 3.59 -18.11
N ARG A 154 0.72 3.17 -18.78
CA ARG A 154 0.60 1.85 -19.37
C ARG A 154 1.64 1.63 -20.48
N THR A 155 1.77 2.58 -21.40
CA THR A 155 2.79 2.54 -22.45
C THR A 155 4.19 2.48 -21.86
N ARG A 156 4.48 3.26 -20.81
CA ARG A 156 5.79 3.25 -20.13
C ARG A 156 6.15 1.87 -19.56
N ARG A 157 5.17 1.11 -19.04
CA ARG A 157 5.39 -0.26 -18.53
C ARG A 157 5.18 -1.37 -19.58
N GLY A 158 5.12 -1.01 -20.87
CA GLY A 158 5.02 -1.96 -21.98
C GLY A 158 3.63 -2.59 -22.17
N MET A 159 2.57 -1.95 -21.69
CA MET A 159 1.18 -2.41 -21.82
C MET A 159 0.40 -1.61 -22.87
N PRO A 160 -0.68 -2.18 -23.45
CA PRO A 160 -1.59 -1.45 -24.30
C PRO A 160 -2.19 -0.22 -23.59
N PRO A 161 -2.52 0.88 -24.29
CA PRO A 161 -3.08 2.09 -23.68
C PRO A 161 -4.39 1.88 -22.91
N ALA A 162 -5.20 0.89 -23.30
CA ALA A 162 -6.43 0.51 -22.62
C ALA A 162 -6.21 -0.68 -21.69
N TYR A 163 -6.96 -0.74 -20.59
CA TYR A 163 -7.01 -1.91 -19.71
C TYR A 163 -7.60 -3.11 -20.45
N THR A 164 -6.95 -4.27 -20.39
CA THR A 164 -7.33 -5.44 -21.19
C THR A 164 -7.77 -6.65 -20.35
N LEU A 165 -7.50 -6.66 -19.05
CA LEU A 165 -7.92 -7.74 -18.16
C LEU A 165 -9.44 -7.69 -17.96
N ASP A 166 -10.14 -8.76 -18.32
CA ASP A 166 -11.58 -8.88 -18.07
C ASP A 166 -11.87 -9.21 -16.59
N GLU A 167 -13.10 -8.93 -16.17
CA GLU A 167 -13.52 -9.11 -14.78
C GLU A 167 -13.52 -10.59 -14.34
N GLY A 168 -13.70 -11.54 -15.26
CA GLY A 168 -13.62 -12.98 -14.97
C GLY A 168 -12.19 -13.40 -14.62
N ALA A 169 -11.23 -13.07 -15.49
CA ALA A 169 -9.81 -13.33 -15.24
C ALA A 169 -9.30 -12.61 -13.98
N LYS A 170 -9.75 -11.38 -13.75
CA LYS A 170 -9.44 -10.64 -12.52
C LYS A 170 -9.96 -11.33 -11.27
N LYS A 171 -11.19 -11.85 -11.32
CA LYS A 171 -11.80 -12.61 -10.22
C LYS A 171 -10.97 -13.86 -9.91
N GLU A 172 -10.54 -14.60 -10.93
CA GLU A 172 -9.68 -15.78 -10.76
C GLU A 172 -8.36 -15.44 -10.06
N ILE A 173 -7.71 -14.34 -10.44
CA ILE A 173 -6.49 -13.86 -9.79
C ILE A 173 -6.75 -13.53 -8.32
N LYS A 174 -7.83 -12.82 -8.01
CA LYS A 174 -8.22 -12.50 -6.63
C LYS A 174 -8.52 -13.75 -5.82
N ASP A 175 -9.14 -14.77 -6.40
CA ASP A 175 -9.41 -16.04 -5.72
C ASP A 175 -8.12 -16.85 -5.44
N VAL A 176 -7.14 -16.82 -6.35
CA VAL A 176 -5.81 -17.39 -6.08
C VAL A 176 -5.12 -16.66 -4.94
N LEU A 177 -5.17 -15.32 -4.95
CA LEU A 177 -4.62 -14.47 -3.89
C LEU A 177 -5.26 -14.75 -2.54
N ARG A 178 -6.60 -14.85 -2.50
CA ARG A 178 -7.37 -15.25 -1.31
C ARG A 178 -6.84 -16.53 -0.71
N ARG A 179 -6.73 -17.59 -1.51
CA ARG A 179 -6.22 -18.89 -1.03
C ARG A 179 -4.81 -18.80 -0.49
N ARG A 180 -3.93 -18.02 -1.13
CA ARG A 180 -2.54 -17.84 -0.69
C ARG A 180 -2.44 -17.04 0.61
N ILE A 181 -3.21 -15.98 0.75
CA ILE A 181 -3.29 -15.17 1.96
C ILE A 181 -3.80 -16.04 3.11
N LEU A 182 -4.90 -16.77 2.92
CA LEU A 182 -5.44 -17.69 3.93
C LEU A 182 -4.39 -18.72 4.38
N LYS A 183 -3.67 -19.35 3.43
CA LYS A 183 -2.62 -20.32 3.75
C LYS A 183 -1.50 -19.73 4.60
N ARG A 184 -1.11 -18.47 4.37
CA ARG A 184 -0.01 -17.79 5.07
C ARG A 184 -0.42 -17.13 6.38
N THR A 185 -1.72 -16.91 6.59
CA THR A 185 -2.22 -16.14 7.74
C THR A 185 -1.72 -16.68 9.08
N PRO A 186 -1.73 -18.00 9.35
CA PRO A 186 -1.18 -18.54 10.60
C PRO A 186 0.31 -18.23 10.79
N GLU A 187 1.13 -18.40 9.74
CA GLU A 187 2.57 -18.12 9.76
C GLU A 187 2.86 -16.65 10.10
N VAL A 188 2.04 -15.72 9.58
CA VAL A 188 2.19 -14.28 9.87
C VAL A 188 1.84 -13.97 11.32
N TYR A 189 0.82 -14.61 11.87
CA TYR A 189 0.44 -14.43 13.27
C TYR A 189 1.52 -14.97 14.20
N GLU A 190 2.04 -16.18 13.95
CA GLU A 190 3.15 -16.74 14.73
C GLU A 190 4.39 -15.85 14.69
N LEU A 191 4.73 -15.33 13.50
CA LEU A 191 5.83 -14.40 13.32
C LEU A 191 5.60 -13.08 14.09
N TYR A 192 4.37 -12.59 14.13
CA TYR A 192 4.01 -11.39 14.88
C TYR A 192 4.06 -11.60 16.40
N GLU A 193 3.61 -12.75 16.90
CA GLU A 193 3.74 -13.10 18.33
C GLU A 193 5.20 -13.20 18.77
N ALA A 194 6.04 -13.86 17.96
CA ALA A 194 7.47 -13.93 18.20
C ALA A 194 8.10 -12.51 18.22
N TYR A 195 7.79 -11.69 17.21
CA TYR A 195 8.29 -10.32 17.10
C TYR A 195 7.92 -9.43 18.29
N LYS A 196 6.68 -9.51 18.79
CA LYS A 196 6.26 -8.76 19.99
C LYS A 196 7.10 -9.09 21.20
N THR A 197 7.43 -10.37 21.39
CA THR A 197 8.23 -10.82 22.53
C THR A 197 9.64 -10.19 22.51
N TYR A 198 10.23 -10.02 21.33
CA TYR A 198 11.55 -9.39 21.16
C TYR A 198 11.59 -7.86 21.38
N ILE A 199 10.45 -7.16 21.39
CA ILE A 199 10.40 -5.70 21.58
C ILE A 199 10.16 -5.32 23.05
N ILE A 200 9.64 -6.25 23.84
CA ILE A 200 9.28 -6.01 25.24
C ILE A 200 10.45 -6.30 26.20
N ASP A 201 11.49 -7.02 25.73
CA ASP A 201 12.77 -7.25 26.41
C ASP A 201 13.85 -6.23 26.00
#